data_AF-A0A0F9LHD1-F1
#
_entry.id   AF-A0A0F9LHD1-F1
#
_cell.length_a   1.000
_cell.length_b   1.000
_cell.length_c   1.000
_cell.angle_alpha   90.00
_cell.angle_beta   90.00
_cell.angle_gamma   90.00
#
_symmetry.space_group_name_H-M   'P 1'
#
loop_
_entity.id
_entity.type
_entity.pdbx_description
1 polymer ?
#
loop_
_entity_poly.entity_id
_entity_poly.type
_entity_poly.pdbx_seq_one_letter_code
_entity_poly.pdbx_strand_id
1 'polypeptide(L)'
;PAGNILQELLKSGIKIGISSRGLGSVEENDAGAAEVQEDFELIAFDMVSNPSTHGAFMSPMNESVDKFGQACINKYCKIQEIVTEILIDMGE
;
A
#
# COMPACT_ATOMS: atom_id res chain seq x y z
N PRO A 1 -11.58 -2.41 16.66
CA PRO A 1 -10.77 -2.71 17.88
C PRO A 1 -9.31 -3.06 17.57
N ALA A 2 -9.06 -4.04 16.69
CA ALA A 2 -7.70 -4.51 16.38
C ALA A 2 -6.78 -3.44 15.74
N GLY A 3 -7.33 -2.54 14.92
CA GLY A 3 -6.56 -1.45 14.29
C GLY A 3 -5.94 -0.47 15.31
N ASN A 4 -6.66 -0.11 16.37
CA ASN A 4 -6.12 0.78 17.41
C ASN A 4 -5.00 0.09 18.21
N ILE A 5 -5.14 -1.22 18.47
CA ILE A 5 -4.10 -2.01 19.12
C ILE A 5 -2.85 -2.07 18.24
N LEU A 6 -3.02 -2.37 16.94
CA LEU A 6 -1.93 -2.40 15.97
C LEU A 6 -1.20 -1.05 15.90
N GLN A 7 -1.96 0.05 15.90
CA GLN A 7 -1.40 1.41 15.92
C GLN A 7 -0.54 1.65 17.17
N GLU A 8 -1.01 1.29 18.37
CA GLU A 8 -0.24 1.48 19.60
C GLU A 8 1.02 0.60 19.66
N LEU A 9 0.95 -0.63 19.13
CA LEU A 9 2.12 -1.51 19.02
C LEU A 9 3.20 -0.90 18.09
N LEU A 10 2.79 -0.35 16.95
CA LEU A 10 3.70 0.35 16.03
C LEU A 10 4.30 1.62 16.67
N LYS A 11 3.48 2.43 17.36
CA LYS A 11 3.96 3.62 18.11
C LYS A 11 4.95 3.25 19.21
N SER A 12 4.79 2.09 19.83
CA SER A 12 5.69 1.56 20.86
C SER A 12 7.00 1.00 20.30
N GLY A 13 7.21 1.06 18.98
CA GLY A 13 8.43 0.58 18.32
C GLY A 13 8.50 -0.94 18.16
N ILE A 14 7.39 -1.65 18.34
CA ILE A 14 7.33 -3.10 18.14
C ILE A 14 7.33 -3.39 16.64
N LYS A 15 8.26 -4.23 16.20
CA LYS A 15 8.30 -4.72 14.82
C LYS A 15 7.19 -5.74 14.61
N ILE A 16 6.33 -5.49 13.64
CA ILE A 16 5.23 -6.36 13.27
C ILE A 16 5.48 -6.89 11.87
N GLY A 17 5.40 -8.22 11.74
CA GLY A 17 5.53 -8.93 10.49
C GLY A 17 4.24 -8.93 9.69
N ILE A 18 4.35 -9.19 8.38
CA ILE A 18 3.22 -9.38 7.48
C ILE A 18 3.16 -10.85 7.07
N SER A 19 1.95 -11.39 7.00
CA SER A 19 1.65 -12.70 6.40
C SER A 19 0.56 -12.53 5.35
N SER A 20 0.74 -13.03 4.14
CA SER A 20 -0.35 -13.13 3.16
C SER A 20 -1.15 -14.41 3.36
N ARG A 21 -2.41 -14.40 2.90
CA ARG A 21 -3.25 -15.58 2.66
C ARG A 21 -3.64 -15.58 1.19
N GLY A 22 -3.52 -16.73 0.55
CA GLY A 22 -3.96 -16.94 -0.82
C GLY A 22 -4.56 -18.31 -1.02
N LEU A 23 -5.28 -18.47 -2.13
CA LEU A 23 -5.85 -19.72 -2.59
C LEU A 23 -5.20 -20.05 -3.93
N GLY A 24 -4.80 -21.30 -4.13
CA GLY A 24 -4.19 -21.76 -5.36
C GLY A 24 -3.77 -23.22 -5.23
N SER A 25 -3.49 -23.85 -6.36
CA SER A 25 -3.00 -25.21 -6.41
C SER A 25 -1.50 -25.25 -6.11
N VAL A 26 -1.04 -26.35 -5.53
CA VAL A 26 0.39 -26.61 -5.29
C VAL A 26 0.79 -27.94 -5.92
N GLU A 27 1.95 -27.96 -6.57
CA GLU A 27 2.57 -29.18 -7.08
C GLU A 27 3.97 -29.32 -6.46
N GLU A 28 4.42 -30.56 -6.23
CA GLU A 28 5.80 -30.79 -5.78
C GLU A 28 6.75 -30.66 -6.97
N ASN A 29 7.77 -29.82 -6.83
CA ASN A 29 8.82 -29.73 -7.84
C ASN A 29 9.88 -30.83 -7.69
N ASP A 30 10.75 -30.96 -8.69
CA ASP A 30 11.83 -31.96 -8.71
C ASP A 30 12.82 -31.85 -7.53
N ALA A 31 12.81 -30.72 -6.81
CA ALA A 31 13.62 -30.47 -5.62
C ALA A 31 12.89 -30.82 -4.29
N GLY A 32 11.66 -31.33 -4.36
CA GLY A 32 10.84 -31.71 -3.20
C GLY A 32 10.23 -30.51 -2.46
N ALA A 33 10.16 -29.35 -3.09
CA ALA A 33 9.47 -28.17 -2.56
C ALA A 33 8.09 -28.02 -3.21
N ALA A 34 7.12 -27.53 -2.42
CA ALA A 34 5.80 -27.21 -2.94
C ALA A 34 5.84 -25.89 -3.72
N GLU A 35 5.51 -25.96 -5.01
CA GLU A 35 5.45 -24.83 -5.94
C GLU A 35 4.00 -24.45 -6.21
N VAL A 36 3.71 -23.16 -6.07
CA VAL A 36 2.38 -22.58 -6.30
C VAL A 36 2.16 -22.40 -7.80
N GLN A 37 0.98 -22.83 -8.28
CA GLN A 37 0.63 -22.80 -9.70
C GLN A 37 0.06 -21.44 -10.15
N GLU A 38 -0.19 -21.31 -11.46
CA GLU A 38 -0.68 -20.07 -12.07
C GLU A 38 -2.09 -19.63 -11.60
N ASP A 39 -2.84 -20.52 -10.93
CA ASP A 39 -4.18 -20.26 -10.41
C ASP A 39 -4.20 -19.56 -9.05
N PHE A 40 -3.06 -19.01 -8.61
CA PHE A 40 -2.95 -18.34 -7.31
C PHE A 40 -3.68 -17.00 -7.25
N GLU A 41 -4.55 -16.86 -6.26
CA GLU A 41 -5.25 -15.63 -5.90
C GLU A 41 -4.87 -15.18 -4.49
N LEU A 42 -4.49 -13.91 -4.37
CA LEU A 42 -4.19 -13.26 -3.10
C LEU A 42 -5.48 -12.74 -2.46
N ILE A 43 -5.80 -13.22 -1.25
CA ILE A 43 -7.05 -12.88 -0.56
C ILE A 43 -6.83 -11.74 0.45
N ALA A 44 -5.77 -11.86 1.26
CA ALA A 44 -5.58 -10.95 2.38
C ALA A 44 -4.13 -10.87 2.85
N PHE A 45 -3.85 -9.82 3.62
CA PHE A 45 -2.67 -9.72 4.47
C PHE A 45 -3.09 -9.62 5.93
N ASP A 46 -2.42 -10.39 6.77
CA ASP A 46 -2.55 -10.37 8.23
C ASP A 46 -1.26 -9.86 8.86
N MET A 47 -1.41 -9.22 10.02
CA MET A 47 -0.28 -8.78 10.85
C MET A 47 0.09 -9.88 11.84
N VAL A 48 1.36 -10.26 11.88
CA VAL A 48 1.88 -11.35 12.71
C VAL A 48 3.10 -10.92 13.53
N SER A 49 3.36 -11.60 14.64
CA SER A 49 4.54 -11.31 15.48
C SER A 49 5.84 -11.87 14.91
N ASN A 50 5.77 -12.99 14.19
CA ASN A 50 6.93 -13.64 13.59
C ASN A 50 6.63 -13.98 12.12
N PRO A 51 7.12 -13.18 11.15
CA PRO A 51 6.94 -13.49 9.74
C PRO A 51 7.79 -14.70 9.35
N SER A 52 7.27 -15.53 8.44
CA SER A 52 7.96 -16.71 7.91
C SER A 52 9.12 -16.34 6.97
N THR A 53 9.14 -15.12 6.44
CA THR A 53 10.21 -14.60 5.57
C THR A 53 11.05 -13.57 6.30
N HIS A 54 12.38 -13.71 6.23
CA HIS A 54 13.31 -12.77 6.83
C HIS A 54 13.13 -11.37 6.22
N GLY A 55 12.90 -10.36 7.07
CA GLY A 55 12.75 -8.96 6.63
C GLY A 55 11.34 -8.53 6.26
N ALA A 56 10.33 -9.42 6.32
CA ALA A 56 8.93 -9.06 6.04
C ALA A 56 8.25 -8.32 7.22
N PHE A 57 8.85 -7.20 7.64
CA PHE A 57 8.32 -6.32 8.68
C PHE A 57 7.70 -5.07 8.06
N MET A 58 6.49 -4.71 8.50
CA MET A 58 5.82 -3.51 8.03
C MET A 58 6.45 -2.27 8.67
N SER A 59 6.76 -1.25 7.86
CA SER A 59 7.00 0.10 8.34
C SER A 59 5.72 0.92 8.17
N PRO A 60 5.36 1.81 9.11
CA PRO A 60 4.18 2.66 8.96
C PRO A 60 4.29 3.47 7.66
N MET A 61 3.35 3.25 6.75
CA MET A 61 3.21 4.03 5.53
C MET A 61 1.88 4.76 5.58
N ASN A 62 1.88 6.03 5.19
CA ASN A 62 0.65 6.77 5.00
C ASN A 62 0.34 6.71 3.50
N GLU A 63 -0.61 5.86 3.12
CA GLU A 63 -1.13 5.83 1.75
C GLU A 63 -1.95 7.10 1.54
N SER A 64 -1.28 8.18 1.15
CA SER A 64 -1.94 9.39 0.70
C SER A 64 -1.99 9.34 -0.82
N VAL A 65 -3.15 9.65 -1.39
CA VAL A 65 -3.17 10.30 -2.70
C VAL A 65 -2.34 11.56 -2.53
N ASP A 66 -1.30 11.75 -3.32
CA ASP A 66 -0.54 13.00 -3.28
C ASP A 66 -1.53 14.16 -3.48
N LYS A 67 -1.87 14.85 -2.39
CA LYS A 67 -2.59 16.13 -2.48
C LYS A 67 -1.66 17.24 -2.99
N PHE A 68 -0.47 16.90 -3.47
CA PHE A 68 0.40 17.81 -4.21
C PHE A 68 -0.25 18.33 -5.52
N GLY A 69 -1.41 17.82 -5.92
CA GLY A 69 -2.28 18.46 -6.93
C GLY A 69 -3.48 19.22 -6.38
N GLN A 70 -3.81 19.10 -5.09
CA GLN A 70 -5.05 19.62 -4.51
C GLN A 70 -4.84 20.29 -3.15
N ALA A 71 -3.93 21.24 -3.15
CA ALA A 71 -4.12 22.47 -2.40
C ALA A 71 -3.31 23.52 -3.14
N CYS A 72 -3.93 24.21 -4.08
CA CYS A 72 -3.46 25.56 -4.29
C CYS A 72 -3.74 26.30 -2.96
N ILE A 73 -2.67 26.64 -2.23
CA ILE A 73 -2.71 27.19 -0.85
C ILE A 73 -2.86 28.72 -0.87
N ASN A 74 -2.86 29.36 -2.04
CA ASN A 74 -2.84 30.82 -2.18
C ASN A 74 -4.25 31.42 -2.39
N LYS A 75 -4.46 32.70 -2.07
CA LYS A 75 -5.72 33.42 -2.31
C LYS A 75 -6.14 33.44 -3.80
N TYR A 76 -5.20 33.16 -4.70
CA TYR A 76 -5.37 33.32 -6.15
C TYR A 76 -5.61 32.02 -6.92
N CYS A 77 -5.90 30.91 -6.24
CA CYS A 77 -6.05 29.60 -6.89
C CYS A 77 -7.10 29.55 -7.99
N LYS A 78 -8.25 30.16 -7.73
CA LYS A 78 -9.32 30.26 -8.74
C LYS A 78 -8.89 31.07 -9.96
N ILE A 79 -8.09 32.11 -9.75
CA ILE A 79 -7.58 32.94 -10.86
C ILE A 79 -6.58 32.12 -11.68
N GLN A 80 -5.69 31.39 -11.01
CA GLN A 80 -4.69 30.56 -11.69
C GLN A 80 -5.34 29.44 -12.52
N GLU A 81 -6.41 28.82 -12.02
CA GLU A 81 -7.21 27.83 -12.75
C GLU A 81 -7.84 28.43 -14.01
N ILE A 82 -8.56 29.55 -13.87
CA ILE A 82 -9.19 30.24 -15.02
C ILE A 82 -8.16 30.69 -16.06
N VAL A 83 -7.02 31.26 -15.62
CA VAL A 83 -5.95 31.69 -16.53
C VAL A 83 -5.36 30.50 -17.27
N THR A 84 -5.18 29.37 -16.58
CA THR A 84 -4.65 28.15 -17.20
C THR A 84 -5.63 27.59 -18.22
N GLU A 85 -6.93 27.57 -17.92
CA GLU A 85 -7.96 27.17 -18.90
C GLU A 85 -7.93 28.06 -20.15
N ILE A 86 -7.88 29.38 -19.99
CA ILE A 86 -7.82 30.33 -21.11
C ILE A 86 -6.56 30.10 -21.97
N LEU A 87 -5.40 29.92 -21.34
CA LEU A 87 -4.14 29.72 -22.05
C LEU A 87 -4.09 28.40 -22.81
N ILE A 88 -4.73 27.36 -22.28
CA ILE A 88 -4.83 26.06 -22.96
C ILE A 88 -5.76 26.17 -24.17
N ASP A 89 -6.87 26.88 -24.03
CA ASP A 89 -7.86 27.06 -25.12
C ASP A 89 -7.35 27.97 -26.26
N MET A 90 -6.35 28.80 -26.00
CA MET A 90 -5.69 29.64 -27.01
C MET A 90 -4.45 28.99 -27.66
N GLY A 91 -4.07 27.79 -27.23
CA GLY A 91 -2.83 27.11 -27.61
C GLY A 91 -2.96 26.07 -28.72
N GLU A 92 -4.13 25.94 -29.36
CA GLU A 92 -4.34 25.13 -30.57
C GLU A 92 -4.37 25.98 -31.85
#